data_AF-F4RYR6-F1
#
_entry.id   AF-F4RYR6-F1
#
_cell.length_a   1.000
_cell.length_b   1.000
_cell.length_c   1.000
_cell.angle_alpha   90.00
_cell.angle_beta   90.00
_cell.angle_gamma   90.00
#
_symmetry.space_group_name_H-M   'P 1'
#
loop_
_entity.id
_entity.type
_entity.pdbx_description
1 polymer ?
#
loop_
_entity_poly.entity_id
_entity_poly.type
_entity_poly.pdbx_seq_one_letter_code
_entity_poly.pdbx_strand_id
1 'polypeptide(L)'
;MSLSDPGYLLEIEREKLKCSDVVFSIGARRRIATQHSKEQQEAKVLEQHSTFSILGHYETLVKKTYPTDPPYLPKNLFSREDAWQITKNYTSVSNGAFLREILGGQTIPGLFETITTGINSWLHSNSYKQHQADLEDIQISIDQEFLDTELIEKEHEEESRLKAVARDLKAQGIADRKRLRTEKASQALKLKEQKQADKNKQIVHFTSTSG
;
A
#
# COMPACT_ATOMS: atom_id res chain seq x y z
N MET A 1 -26.46 24.62 26.21
CA MET A 1 -26.31 24.41 24.76
C MET A 1 -27.28 23.32 24.35
N SER A 2 -28.17 23.60 23.40
CA SER A 2 -29.22 22.67 22.98
C SER A 2 -28.66 21.65 21.98
N LEU A 3 -28.92 20.37 22.21
CA LEU A 3 -28.59 19.26 21.28
C LEU A 3 -29.35 19.36 19.93
N SER A 4 -30.20 20.37 19.75
CA SER A 4 -30.97 20.62 18.54
C SER A 4 -30.33 21.64 17.58
N ASP A 5 -29.12 22.13 17.89
CA ASP A 5 -28.41 23.04 16.99
C ASP A 5 -27.80 22.25 15.81
N PRO A 6 -28.25 22.48 14.57
CA PRO A 6 -27.74 21.76 13.39
C PRO A 6 -26.23 21.96 13.16
N GLY A 7 -25.60 22.99 13.74
CA GLY A 7 -24.14 23.14 13.73
C GLY A 7 -23.41 22.02 14.49
N TYR A 8 -23.98 21.57 15.61
CA TYR A 8 -23.36 20.58 16.49
C TYR A 8 -23.39 19.16 15.89
N LEU A 9 -24.44 18.83 15.12
CA LEU A 9 -24.53 17.56 14.38
C LEU A 9 -23.50 17.46 13.26
N LEU A 10 -23.23 18.57 12.56
CA LEU A 10 -22.21 18.62 11.51
C LEU A 10 -20.79 18.45 12.06
N GLU A 11 -20.53 18.97 13.26
CA GLU A 11 -19.22 18.89 13.91
C GLU A 11 -18.92 17.46 14.40
N ILE A 12 -19.92 16.77 14.96
CA ILE A 12 -19.82 15.35 15.34
C ILE A 12 -19.62 14.44 14.12
N GLU A 13 -20.31 14.69 12.99
CA GLU A 13 -20.07 13.92 11.76
C GLU A 13 -18.66 14.16 11.19
N ARG A 14 -18.13 15.38 11.35
CA ARG A 14 -16.78 15.75 10.91
C ARG A 14 -15.70 15.07 11.75
N GLU A 15 -15.91 14.95 13.06
CA GLU A 15 -15.02 14.19 13.95
C GLU A 15 -15.08 12.69 13.66
N LYS A 16 -16.26 12.12 13.38
CA LYS A 16 -16.39 10.71 12.99
C LYS A 16 -15.65 10.37 11.70
N LEU A 17 -15.66 11.27 10.71
CA LEU A 17 -14.91 11.12 9.45
C LEU A 17 -13.40 11.19 9.67
N LYS A 18 -12.91 12.14 10.46
CA LYS A 18 -11.48 12.20 10.83
C LYS A 18 -11.01 10.93 11.55
N CYS A 19 -11.86 10.37 12.42
CA CYS A 19 -11.55 9.14 13.14
C CYS A 19 -11.52 7.92 12.20
N SER A 20 -12.43 7.88 11.22
CA SER A 20 -12.46 6.86 10.15
C SER A 20 -11.17 6.85 9.32
N ASP A 21 -10.74 8.02 8.83
CA ASP A 21 -9.54 8.13 8.00
C ASP A 21 -8.26 7.75 8.77
N VAL A 22 -8.18 8.14 10.04
CA VAL A 22 -7.05 7.79 10.92
C VAL A 22 -7.02 6.27 11.18
N VAL A 23 -8.15 5.66 11.48
CA VAL A 23 -8.26 4.20 11.71
C VAL A 23 -7.91 3.42 10.45
N PHE A 24 -8.32 3.89 9.27
CA PHE A 24 -7.95 3.29 7.99
C PHE A 24 -6.44 3.39 7.73
N SER A 25 -5.83 4.56 7.95
CA SER A 25 -4.38 4.75 7.77
C SER A 25 -3.53 3.89 8.72
N ILE A 26 -3.98 3.71 9.97
CA ILE A 26 -3.31 2.86 10.96
C ILE A 26 -3.45 1.39 10.59
N GLY A 27 -4.64 0.99 10.10
CA GLY A 27 -4.90 -0.37 9.61
C GLY A 27 -4.05 -0.73 8.39
N ALA A 28 -3.86 0.20 7.46
CA ALA A 28 -2.98 0.02 6.29
C ALA A 28 -1.52 -0.14 6.73
N ARG A 29 -1.01 0.75 7.59
CA ARG A 29 0.37 0.68 8.11
C ARG A 29 0.67 -0.60 8.90
N ARG A 30 -0.32 -1.10 9.66
CA ARG A 30 -0.16 -2.33 10.45
C ARG A 30 -0.13 -3.58 9.56
N ARG A 31 -0.89 -3.59 8.45
CA ARG A 31 -0.83 -4.65 7.44
C ARG A 31 0.54 -4.67 6.76
N ILE A 32 1.03 -3.53 6.30
CA ILE A 32 2.38 -3.39 5.70
C ILE A 32 3.49 -3.89 6.65
N ALA A 33 3.46 -3.50 7.93
CA ALA A 33 4.49 -3.92 8.88
C ALA A 33 4.46 -5.42 9.22
N THR A 34 3.28 -6.02 9.30
CA THR A 34 3.13 -7.45 9.58
C THR A 34 3.55 -8.30 8.37
N GLN A 35 3.28 -7.79 7.16
CA GLN A 35 3.64 -8.44 5.90
C GLN A 35 5.16 -8.40 5.65
N HIS A 36 5.79 -7.24 5.84
CA HIS A 36 7.26 -7.11 5.74
C HIS A 36 7.99 -8.07 6.70
N SER A 37 7.42 -8.35 7.87
CA SER A 37 7.96 -9.35 8.79
C SER A 37 7.83 -10.78 8.26
N LYS A 38 6.74 -11.10 7.56
CA LYS A 38 6.50 -12.42 6.97
C LYS A 38 7.38 -12.66 5.74
N GLU A 39 7.52 -11.65 4.89
CA GLU A 39 8.39 -11.65 3.70
C GLU A 39 9.87 -11.79 4.08
N GLN A 40 10.33 -11.07 5.11
CA GLN A 40 11.67 -11.26 5.65
C GLN A 40 11.92 -12.67 6.16
N GLN A 41 10.87 -13.36 6.62
CA GLN A 41 10.96 -14.73 7.09
C GLN A 41 11.01 -15.73 5.93
N GLU A 42 10.20 -15.53 4.90
CA GLU A 42 10.18 -16.36 3.69
C GLU A 42 11.48 -16.21 2.87
N ALA A 43 11.98 -14.99 2.70
CA ALA A 43 13.29 -14.73 2.07
C ALA A 43 14.43 -15.41 2.84
N LYS A 44 14.40 -15.39 4.18
CA LYS A 44 15.38 -16.12 5.01
C LYS A 44 15.32 -17.63 4.82
N VAL A 45 14.13 -18.20 4.64
CA VAL A 45 13.97 -19.64 4.40
C VAL A 45 14.52 -20.03 3.03
N LEU A 46 14.24 -19.22 1.99
CA LEU A 46 14.78 -19.42 0.64
C LEU A 46 16.31 -19.30 0.61
N GLU A 47 16.89 -18.29 1.29
CA GLU A 47 18.35 -18.14 1.42
C GLU A 47 18.99 -19.36 2.10
N GLN A 48 18.37 -19.89 3.16
CA GLN A 48 18.88 -21.08 3.85
C GLN A 48 18.89 -22.30 2.95
N HIS A 49 17.81 -22.53 2.19
CA HIS A 49 17.71 -23.66 1.28
C HIS A 49 18.80 -23.62 0.18
N SER A 50 19.01 -22.45 -0.42
CA SER A 50 20.08 -22.23 -1.41
C SER A 50 21.47 -22.46 -0.83
N THR A 51 21.72 -21.98 0.39
CA THR A 51 22.99 -22.19 1.10
C THR A 51 23.27 -23.69 1.32
N PHE A 52 22.28 -24.46 1.77
CA PHE A 52 22.43 -25.91 1.93
C PHE A 52 22.65 -26.64 0.60
N SER A 53 22.00 -26.17 -0.47
CA SER A 53 22.16 -26.74 -1.81
C SER A 53 23.59 -26.56 -2.34
N ILE A 54 24.19 -25.37 -2.20
CA ILE A 54 25.57 -25.11 -2.62
C ILE A 54 26.56 -25.98 -1.82
N LEU A 55 26.38 -26.07 -0.49
CA LEU A 55 27.20 -26.94 0.36
C LEU A 55 27.15 -28.40 -0.10
N GLY A 56 25.96 -28.93 -0.37
CA GLY A 56 25.79 -30.31 -0.84
C GLY A 56 26.47 -30.59 -2.19
N HIS A 57 26.41 -29.63 -3.12
CA HIS A 57 27.11 -29.74 -4.40
C HIS A 57 28.63 -29.70 -4.23
N TYR A 58 29.14 -28.80 -3.39
CA TYR A 58 30.55 -28.73 -3.06
C TYR A 58 31.06 -30.03 -2.42
N GLU A 59 30.36 -30.56 -1.42
CA GLU A 59 30.73 -31.83 -0.79
C GLU A 59 30.75 -33.00 -1.78
N THR A 60 29.79 -33.03 -2.70
CA THR A 60 29.73 -34.05 -3.75
C THR A 60 30.93 -33.95 -4.70
N LEU A 61 31.32 -32.73 -5.07
CA LEU A 61 32.49 -32.50 -5.92
C LEU A 61 33.79 -32.86 -5.19
N VAL A 62 33.97 -32.44 -3.93
CA VAL A 62 35.17 -32.79 -3.15
C VAL A 62 35.32 -34.30 -3.01
N LYS A 63 34.23 -35.04 -2.75
CA LYS A 63 34.26 -36.52 -2.70
C LYS A 63 34.64 -37.16 -4.03
N LYS A 64 34.23 -36.57 -5.16
CA LYS A 64 34.62 -37.04 -6.50
C LYS A 64 36.09 -36.76 -6.79
N THR A 65 36.59 -35.59 -6.39
CA THR A 65 37.97 -35.16 -6.63
C THR A 65 38.97 -35.87 -5.69
N TYR A 66 38.57 -36.15 -4.46
CA TYR A 66 39.38 -36.83 -3.44
C TYR A 66 38.62 -38.07 -2.91
N PRO A 67 38.68 -39.20 -3.64
CA PRO A 67 37.93 -40.41 -3.29
C PRO A 67 38.51 -41.19 -2.10
N THR A 68 39.73 -40.87 -1.68
CA THR A 68 40.39 -41.37 -0.46
C THR A 68 40.35 -40.30 0.63
N ASP A 69 40.36 -40.71 1.90
CA ASP A 69 40.20 -39.83 3.08
C ASP A 69 40.92 -38.48 2.89
N PRO A 70 40.17 -37.41 2.57
CA PRO A 70 40.80 -36.15 2.22
C PRO A 70 41.50 -35.60 3.47
N PRO A 71 42.68 -34.97 3.31
CA PRO A 71 43.44 -34.43 4.45
C PRO A 71 42.67 -33.33 5.20
N TYR A 72 41.60 -32.79 4.60
CA TYR A 72 40.73 -31.81 5.19
C TYR A 72 39.27 -32.19 4.95
N LEU A 73 38.44 -32.01 5.98
CA LEU A 73 37.00 -32.17 5.85
C LEU A 73 36.42 -31.00 5.03
N PRO A 74 35.45 -31.25 4.12
CA PRO A 74 34.84 -30.20 3.29
C PRO A 74 34.36 -28.99 4.10
N LYS A 75 33.72 -29.24 5.26
CA LYS A 75 33.22 -28.21 6.18
C LYS A 75 34.29 -27.28 6.77
N ASN A 76 35.55 -27.70 6.80
CA ASN A 76 36.67 -26.89 7.30
C ASN A 76 37.24 -25.97 6.21
N LEU A 77 36.98 -26.30 4.93
CA LEU A 77 37.46 -25.54 3.78
C LEU A 77 36.38 -24.61 3.22
N PHE A 78 35.12 -24.96 3.44
CA PHE A 78 33.98 -24.20 2.96
C PHE A 78 32.85 -24.29 3.99
N SER A 79 32.69 -23.21 4.75
CA SER A 79 31.74 -23.15 5.84
C SER A 79 30.36 -22.73 5.35
N ARG A 80 29.37 -22.86 6.25
CA ARG A 80 28.01 -22.36 5.98
C ARG A 80 27.97 -20.85 5.76
N GLU A 81 28.82 -20.11 6.47
CA GLU A 81 28.90 -18.65 6.31
C GLU A 81 29.45 -18.29 4.93
N ASP A 82 30.50 -18.99 4.48
CA ASP A 82 31.07 -18.80 3.15
C ASP A 82 30.04 -19.09 2.05
N ALA A 83 29.31 -20.20 2.20
CA ALA A 83 28.25 -20.58 1.28
C ALA A 83 27.11 -19.55 1.24
N TRP A 84 26.78 -18.94 2.37
CA TRP A 84 25.77 -17.88 2.44
C TRP A 84 26.24 -16.60 1.76
N GLN A 85 27.47 -16.15 2.03
CA GLN A 85 28.07 -14.98 1.36
C GLN A 85 28.16 -15.18 -0.15
N ILE A 86 28.47 -16.40 -0.60
CA ILE A 86 28.48 -16.76 -2.02
C ILE A 86 27.05 -16.76 -2.60
N THR A 87 26.07 -17.30 -1.89
CA THR A 87 24.68 -17.33 -2.34
C THR A 87 24.16 -15.91 -2.56
N LYS A 88 24.49 -14.97 -1.66
CA LYS A 88 24.09 -13.56 -1.77
C LYS A 88 24.75 -12.83 -2.94
N ASN A 89 25.97 -13.20 -3.27
CA ASN A 89 26.79 -12.51 -4.27
C ASN A 89 27.04 -13.37 -5.52
N TYR A 90 26.17 -14.35 -5.79
CA TYR A 90 26.45 -15.41 -6.76
C TYR A 90 26.80 -14.88 -8.16
N THR A 91 26.19 -13.78 -8.60
CA THR A 91 26.46 -13.11 -9.89
C THR A 91 27.88 -12.55 -9.96
N SER A 92 28.39 -12.01 -8.85
CA SER A 92 29.76 -11.49 -8.76
C SER A 92 30.76 -12.63 -8.64
N VAL A 93 30.41 -13.68 -7.90
CA VAL A 93 31.23 -14.87 -7.64
C VAL A 93 31.38 -15.74 -8.89
N SER A 94 30.33 -15.92 -9.70
CA SER A 94 30.36 -16.69 -10.94
C SER A 94 31.27 -16.08 -12.00
N ASN A 95 31.45 -14.75 -11.96
CA ASN A 95 32.39 -14.02 -12.82
C ASN A 95 33.85 -14.10 -12.33
N GLY A 96 34.14 -14.89 -11.30
CA GLY A 96 35.48 -15.07 -10.74
C GLY A 96 35.98 -13.91 -9.88
N ALA A 97 35.16 -12.85 -9.72
CA ALA A 97 35.40 -11.81 -8.73
C ALA A 97 34.98 -12.30 -7.34
N PHE A 98 35.41 -11.63 -6.28
CA PHE A 98 34.93 -11.85 -4.90
C PHE A 98 35.30 -13.17 -4.18
N LEU A 99 35.62 -14.28 -4.85
CA LEU A 99 35.96 -15.55 -4.15
C LEU A 99 37.15 -15.42 -3.20
N ARG A 100 38.19 -14.69 -3.62
CA ARG A 100 39.39 -14.42 -2.80
C ARG A 100 39.08 -13.48 -1.63
N GLU A 101 38.06 -12.64 -1.75
CA GLU A 101 37.65 -11.73 -0.68
C GLU A 101 36.83 -12.47 0.38
N ILE A 102 35.95 -13.39 -0.06
CA ILE A 102 35.12 -14.22 0.83
C ILE A 102 35.95 -15.31 1.51
N LEU A 103 36.77 -16.04 0.75
CA LEU A 103 37.49 -17.23 1.23
C LEU A 103 38.95 -16.93 1.60
N GLY A 104 39.45 -15.72 1.34
CA GLY A 104 40.87 -15.40 1.47
C GLY A 104 41.72 -16.04 0.37
N GLY A 105 42.85 -16.65 0.74
CA GLY A 105 43.72 -17.36 -0.21
C GLY A 105 43.21 -18.75 -0.58
N GLN A 106 43.77 -19.36 -1.63
CA GLN A 106 43.54 -20.78 -1.88
C GLN A 106 44.26 -21.60 -0.81
N THR A 107 43.49 -22.22 0.10
CA THR A 107 44.03 -23.16 1.09
C THR A 107 44.53 -24.45 0.45
N ILE A 108 43.90 -24.86 -0.66
CA ILE A 108 44.28 -26.05 -1.44
C ILE A 108 44.25 -25.69 -2.93
N PRO A 109 45.22 -26.15 -3.74
CA PRO A 109 45.17 -26.00 -5.20
C PRO A 109 43.85 -26.56 -5.77
N GLY A 110 43.20 -25.79 -6.65
CA GLY A 110 41.94 -26.20 -7.29
C GLY A 110 40.67 -26.02 -6.43
N LEU A 111 40.79 -25.49 -5.21
CA LEU A 111 39.63 -25.21 -4.34
C LEU A 111 38.67 -24.21 -4.99
N PHE A 112 39.18 -23.09 -5.50
CA PHE A 112 38.31 -22.08 -6.13
C PHE A 112 37.66 -22.62 -7.40
N GLU A 113 38.39 -23.38 -8.22
CA GLU A 113 37.82 -24.03 -9.41
C GLU A 113 36.67 -24.97 -9.02
N THR A 114 36.87 -25.78 -7.98
CA THR A 114 35.85 -26.71 -7.47
C THR A 114 34.62 -25.96 -6.94
N ILE A 115 34.81 -24.84 -6.23
CA ILE A 115 33.72 -23.98 -5.75
C ILE A 115 33.00 -23.33 -6.92
N THR A 116 33.71 -22.75 -7.88
CA THR A 116 33.13 -22.14 -9.09
C THR A 116 32.34 -23.18 -9.89
N THR A 117 32.86 -24.40 -10.07
CA THR A 117 32.13 -25.50 -10.71
C THR A 117 30.89 -25.89 -9.91
N GLY A 118 30.98 -25.93 -8.58
CA GLY A 118 29.83 -26.20 -7.70
C GLY A 118 28.73 -25.15 -7.83
N ILE A 119 29.10 -23.87 -7.82
CA ILE A 119 28.17 -22.74 -8.03
C ILE A 119 27.54 -22.84 -9.42
N ASN A 120 28.35 -23.04 -10.46
CA ASN A 120 27.83 -23.17 -11.82
C ASN A 120 26.89 -24.37 -11.95
N SER A 121 27.20 -25.51 -11.30
CA SER A 121 26.29 -26.66 -11.26
C SER A 121 24.97 -26.32 -10.55
N TRP A 122 25.02 -25.54 -9.47
CA TRP A 122 23.83 -25.07 -8.78
C TRP A 122 23.00 -24.11 -9.64
N LEU A 123 23.62 -23.16 -10.34
CA LEU A 123 22.92 -22.21 -11.24
C LEU A 123 22.15 -22.90 -12.37
N HIS A 124 22.59 -24.09 -12.80
CA HIS A 124 21.90 -24.88 -13.82
C HIS A 124 20.93 -25.93 -13.22
N SER A 125 20.88 -26.05 -11.89
CA SER A 125 20.06 -27.03 -11.20
C SER A 125 18.58 -26.63 -11.16
N ASN A 126 17.69 -27.61 -10.98
CA ASN A 126 16.26 -27.35 -10.76
C ASN A 126 16.02 -26.57 -9.47
N SER A 127 16.88 -26.72 -8.46
CA SER A 127 16.77 -25.98 -7.20
C SER A 127 16.93 -24.48 -7.41
N TYR A 128 17.83 -24.05 -8.30
CA TYR A 128 18.01 -22.64 -8.63
C TYR A 128 16.85 -22.11 -9.48
N LYS A 129 16.37 -22.90 -10.44
CA LYS A 129 15.17 -22.53 -11.23
C LYS A 129 13.94 -22.34 -10.35
N GLN A 130 13.73 -23.23 -9.37
CA GLN A 130 12.67 -23.08 -8.39
C GLN A 130 12.86 -21.80 -7.56
N HIS A 131 14.07 -21.55 -7.08
CA HIS A 131 14.38 -20.32 -6.35
C HIS A 131 14.07 -19.06 -7.18
N GLN A 132 14.38 -19.06 -8.49
CA GLN A 132 14.02 -17.95 -9.37
C GLN A 132 12.51 -17.79 -9.55
N ALA A 133 11.78 -18.89 -9.72
CA ALA A 133 10.31 -18.87 -9.81
C ALA A 133 9.68 -18.35 -8.51
N ASP A 134 10.18 -18.80 -7.36
CA ASP A 134 9.70 -18.33 -6.06
C ASP A 134 9.92 -16.82 -5.89
N LEU A 135 11.06 -16.28 -6.36
CA LEU A 135 11.32 -14.83 -6.35
C LEU A 135 10.39 -14.07 -7.29
N GLU A 136 10.09 -14.62 -8.46
CA GLU A 136 9.15 -14.02 -9.42
C GLU A 136 7.72 -14.01 -8.85
N ASP A 137 7.29 -15.11 -8.24
CA ASP A 137 5.98 -15.21 -7.57
C ASP A 137 5.85 -14.19 -6.43
N ILE A 138 6.91 -14.01 -5.63
CA ILE A 138 6.95 -12.96 -4.58
C ILE A 138 6.81 -11.58 -5.22
N GLN A 139 7.53 -11.29 -6.31
CA GLN A 139 7.44 -9.99 -6.98
C GLN A 139 6.05 -9.73 -7.56
N ILE A 140 5.44 -10.73 -8.19
CA ILE A 140 4.07 -10.63 -8.71
C ILE A 140 3.09 -10.35 -7.56
N SER A 141 3.27 -11.02 -6.42
CA SER A 141 2.44 -10.78 -5.23
C SER A 141 2.57 -9.33 -4.73
N ILE A 142 3.79 -8.78 -4.72
CA ILE A 142 4.04 -7.40 -4.32
C ILE A 142 3.34 -6.41 -5.27
N ASP A 143 3.49 -6.62 -6.57
CA ASP A 143 2.92 -5.74 -7.57
C ASP A 143 1.37 -5.76 -7.52
N GLN A 144 0.78 -6.94 -7.34
CA GLN A 144 -0.67 -7.09 -7.21
C GLN A 144 -1.21 -6.38 -5.95
N GLU A 145 -0.54 -6.52 -4.80
CA GLU A 145 -0.98 -5.86 -3.56
C GLU A 145 -0.88 -4.33 -3.66
N PHE A 146 0.16 -3.82 -4.33
CA PHE A 146 0.29 -2.38 -4.60
C PHE A 146 -0.90 -1.87 -5.44
N LEU A 147 -1.24 -2.59 -6.52
CA LEU A 147 -2.37 -2.26 -7.37
C LEU A 147 -3.71 -2.31 -6.61
N ASP A 148 -3.91 -3.35 -5.79
CA ASP A 148 -5.12 -3.50 -4.99
C ASP A 148 -5.27 -2.34 -3.98
N THR A 149 -4.17 -1.94 -3.35
CA THR A 149 -4.16 -0.80 -2.41
C THR A 149 -4.53 0.50 -3.12
N GLU A 150 -3.92 0.77 -4.28
CA GLU A 150 -4.21 1.98 -5.07
C GLU A 150 -5.67 2.02 -5.55
N LEU A 151 -6.23 0.86 -5.89
CA LEU A 151 -7.62 0.74 -6.30
C LEU A 151 -8.58 1.10 -5.15
N ILE A 152 -8.32 0.58 -3.95
CA ILE A 152 -9.12 0.86 -2.75
C ILE A 152 -9.06 2.36 -2.39
N GLU A 153 -7.88 2.97 -2.47
CA GLU A 153 -7.72 4.40 -2.19
C GLU A 153 -8.49 5.28 -3.19
N LYS A 154 -8.42 4.96 -4.48
CA LYS A 154 -9.19 5.65 -5.53
C LYS A 154 -10.70 5.50 -5.36
N GLU A 155 -11.16 4.31 -5.01
CA GLU A 155 -12.58 4.08 -4.75
C GLU A 155 -13.08 4.93 -3.57
N HIS A 156 -12.29 5.01 -2.50
CA HIS A 156 -12.61 5.84 -1.33
C HIS A 156 -12.60 7.35 -1.64
N GLU A 157 -11.65 7.82 -2.47
CA GLU A 157 -11.63 9.21 -2.93
C GLU A 157 -12.88 9.56 -3.75
N GLU A 158 -13.28 8.68 -4.68
CA GLU A 158 -14.45 8.93 -5.52
C GLU A 158 -15.75 8.86 -4.70
N GLU A 159 -15.87 7.94 -3.74
CA GLU A 159 -17.00 7.90 -2.82
C GLU A 159 -17.09 9.18 -1.99
N SER A 160 -15.95 9.68 -1.50
CA SER A 160 -15.88 10.94 -0.77
C SER A 160 -16.29 12.14 -1.63
N ARG A 161 -15.90 12.15 -2.91
CA ARG A 161 -16.29 13.18 -3.87
C ARG A 161 -17.78 13.18 -4.14
N LEU A 162 -18.36 12.00 -4.39
CA LEU A 162 -19.81 11.84 -4.59
C LEU A 162 -20.60 12.28 -3.35
N LYS A 163 -20.11 11.94 -2.15
CA LYS A 163 -20.72 12.36 -0.88
C LYS A 163 -20.68 13.87 -0.69
N ALA A 164 -19.59 14.54 -1.09
CA ALA A 164 -19.50 15.99 -1.09
C ALA A 164 -20.54 16.63 -2.04
N VAL A 165 -20.62 16.15 -3.28
CA VAL A 165 -21.62 16.62 -4.27
C VAL A 165 -23.06 16.43 -3.75
N ALA A 166 -23.35 15.28 -3.13
CA ALA A 166 -24.67 15.02 -2.56
C ALA A 166 -25.03 15.99 -1.43
N ARG A 167 -24.05 16.39 -0.61
CA ARG A 167 -24.25 17.40 0.45
C ARG A 167 -24.51 18.78 -0.15
N ASP A 168 -23.76 19.16 -1.18
CA ASP A 168 -23.91 20.46 -1.84
C ASP A 168 -25.28 20.60 -2.52
N LEU A 169 -25.72 19.56 -3.23
CA LEU A 169 -27.07 19.52 -3.83
C LEU A 169 -28.16 19.64 -2.77
N LYS A 170 -28.00 18.96 -1.63
CA LYS A 170 -28.95 19.06 -0.51
C LYS A 170 -28.96 20.47 0.10
N ALA A 171 -27.79 21.08 0.27
CA ALA A 171 -27.66 22.45 0.78
C ALA A 171 -28.29 23.47 -0.18
N GLN A 172 -28.06 23.32 -1.48
CA GLN A 172 -28.66 24.14 -2.52
C GLN A 172 -30.20 24.02 -2.52
N GLY A 173 -30.73 22.80 -2.45
CA GLY A 173 -32.18 22.59 -2.36
C GLY A 173 -32.82 23.22 -1.11
N ILE A 174 -32.10 23.29 0.02
CA ILE A 174 -32.55 24.00 1.21
C ILE A 174 -32.51 25.52 0.98
N ALA A 175 -31.45 26.04 0.38
CA ALA A 175 -31.30 27.46 0.06
C ALA A 175 -32.41 27.94 -0.90
N ASP A 176 -32.72 27.17 -1.94
CA ASP A 176 -33.77 27.47 -2.90
C ASP A 176 -35.16 27.49 -2.25
N ARG A 177 -35.46 26.51 -1.38
CA ARG A 177 -36.71 26.51 -0.60
C ARG A 177 -36.83 27.73 0.30
N LYS A 178 -35.74 28.17 0.93
CA LYS A 178 -35.74 29.39 1.75
C LYS A 178 -35.99 30.63 0.88
N ARG A 179 -35.30 30.73 -0.27
CA ARG A 179 -35.46 31.84 -1.22
C ARG A 179 -36.90 31.95 -1.73
N LEU A 180 -37.52 30.82 -2.09
CA LEU A 180 -38.89 30.77 -2.59
C LEU A 180 -39.92 31.16 -1.52
N ARG A 181 -39.67 30.83 -0.24
CA ARG A 181 -40.51 31.28 0.89
C ARG A 181 -40.40 32.79 1.11
N THR A 182 -39.18 33.34 1.10
CA THR A 182 -38.96 34.78 1.24
C THR A 182 -39.58 35.57 0.09
N GLU A 183 -39.49 35.05 -1.14
CA GLU A 183 -40.08 35.69 -2.31
C GLU A 183 -41.62 35.68 -2.21
N LYS A 184 -42.24 34.54 -1.88
CA LYS A 184 -43.70 34.47 -1.65
C LYS A 184 -44.16 35.41 -0.53
N ALA A 185 -43.41 35.52 0.55
CA ALA A 185 -43.73 36.44 1.65
C ALA A 185 -43.66 37.91 1.18
N SER A 186 -42.65 38.27 0.39
CA SER A 186 -42.51 39.62 -0.17
C SER A 186 -43.65 39.97 -1.14
N GLN A 187 -44.07 39.03 -2.00
CA GLN A 187 -45.20 39.23 -2.90
C GLN A 187 -46.51 39.40 -2.12
N ALA A 188 -46.71 38.60 -1.07
CA ALA A 188 -47.89 38.73 -0.20
C ALA A 188 -47.94 40.08 0.53
N LEU A 189 -46.78 40.62 0.94
CA LEU A 189 -46.68 41.96 1.53
C LEU A 189 -47.07 43.04 0.52
N LYS A 190 -46.49 43.01 -0.69
CA LYS A 190 -46.83 43.97 -1.76
C LYS A 190 -48.33 43.95 -2.10
N LEU A 191 -48.94 42.76 -2.16
CA LEU A 191 -50.38 42.61 -2.38
C LEU A 191 -51.23 43.21 -1.25
N LYS A 192 -50.79 43.10 0.01
CA LYS A 192 -51.46 43.72 1.15
C LYS A 192 -51.33 45.25 1.11
N GLU A 193 -50.15 45.78 0.82
CA GLU A 193 -49.92 47.23 0.67
C GLU A 193 -50.77 47.80 -0.46
N GLN A 194 -50.85 47.12 -1.59
CA GLN A 194 -51.65 47.56 -2.74
C GLN A 194 -53.15 47.57 -2.41
N LYS A 195 -53.67 46.51 -1.76
CA LYS A 195 -55.06 46.49 -1.28
C LYS A 195 -55.36 47.58 -0.26
N GLN A 196 -54.41 47.90 0.62
CA GLN A 196 -54.54 48.98 1.58
C GLN A 196 -54.58 50.35 0.87
N ALA A 197 -53.71 50.55 -0.12
CA ALA A 197 -53.68 51.76 -0.95
C ALA A 197 -54.98 51.95 -1.74
N ASP A 198 -55.54 50.87 -2.30
CA ASP A 198 -56.80 50.91 -3.04
C ASP A 198 -58.00 51.22 -2.13
N LYS A 199 -58.03 50.66 -0.91
CA LYS A 199 -59.03 51.04 0.10
C LYS A 199 -58.93 52.52 0.47
N ASN A 200 -57.72 53.02 0.68
CA ASN A 200 -57.51 54.43 1.00
C ASN A 200 -57.97 55.35 -0.15
N LYS A 201 -57.73 54.98 -1.41
CA LYS A 201 -58.25 55.72 -2.57
C LYS A 201 -59.79 55.75 -2.62
N GLN A 202 -60.46 54.64 -2.29
CA GLN A 202 -61.93 54.61 -2.23
C GLN A 202 -62.50 55.50 -1.11
N ILE A 203 -61.84 55.57 0.05
CA ILE A 203 -62.25 56.46 1.15
C ILE A 203 -62.08 57.93 0.77
N VAL A 204 -60.99 58.29 0.09
CA VAL A 204 -60.77 59.66 -0.43
C VAL A 204 -61.80 60.02 -1.52
N HIS A 205 -62.19 59.06 -2.36
CA HIS A 205 -63.24 59.26 -3.36
C HIS A 205 -64.63 59.44 -2.71
N PHE A 206 -64.93 58.77 -1.60
CA PHE A 206 -66.24 58.90 -0.92
C PHE A 206 -66.38 60.21 -0.12
N THR A 207 -65.28 60.73 0.40
CA THR A 207 -65.25 62.00 1.14
C THR A 207 -65.26 63.24 0.25
N SER A 208 -64.97 63.08 -1.06
CA SER A 208 -64.99 64.17 -2.04
C SER A 208 -66.36 64.39 -2.70
N THR A 209 -67.33 63.49 -2.50
CA THR A 209 -68.69 63.57 -3.11
C THR A 209 -69.76 64.07 -2.13
N SER A 210 -69.37 64.54 -0.94
CA SER A 210 -70.30 65.04 0.10
C SER A 210 -70.06 66.51 0.50
N GLY A 211 -69.38 67.28 -0.34
CA GLY A 211 -69.32 68.75 -0.27
C GLY A 211 -70.06 69.36 -1.44
#